data_AF-A0A7W0UJ68-F1
#
_entry.id   AF-A0A7W0UJ68-F1
#
_cell.length_a   1.000
_cell.length_b   1.000
_cell.length_c   1.000
_cell.angle_alpha   90.00
_cell.angle_beta   90.00
_cell.angle_gamma   90.00
#
_symmetry.space_group_name_H-M   'P 1'
#
loop_
_entity.id
_entity.type
_entity.pdbx_description
1 polymer ?
#
loop_
_entity_poly.entity_id
_entity_poly.type
_entity_poly.pdbx_seq_one_letter_code
_entity_poly.pdbx_strand_id
1 'polypeptide(L)'
;MKALGGNGTTTPTLRTDEQTALARFYTVNPVEMYNRAFRAISANEGLTLVEQARLFAMLNMAGADALINCFDDKAYWSFWRPITAIRNGDTDGNPHTAADPGWTSLVPSPPYPDHPSGYN
;
A
#
# COMPACT_ATOMS: atom_id res chain seq x y z
N MET A 1 -14.91 -0.71 0.74
CA MET A 1 -13.83 0.29 0.81
C MET A 1 -14.13 1.42 1.81
N LYS A 2 -15.23 2.17 1.64
CA LYS A 2 -15.62 3.30 2.52
C LYS A 2 -15.65 2.97 4.03
N ALA A 3 -16.33 1.87 4.40
CA ALA A 3 -16.51 1.45 5.79
C ALA A 3 -15.21 1.12 6.54
N LEU A 4 -14.18 0.65 5.83
CA LEU A 4 -12.89 0.26 6.42
C LEU A 4 -11.78 1.27 6.13
N GLY A 5 -12.03 2.36 5.40
CA GLY A 5 -10.98 3.31 5.01
C GLY A 5 -11.01 4.64 5.76
N GLY A 6 -12.15 5.00 6.39
CA GLY A 6 -12.35 6.28 7.08
C GLY A 6 -11.35 6.58 8.20
N ASN A 7 -11.10 7.84 8.55
CA ASN A 7 -10.11 8.20 9.58
C ASN A 7 -10.54 7.91 11.03
N GLY A 8 -11.82 7.60 11.29
CA GLY A 8 -12.35 7.34 12.63
C GLY A 8 -12.68 8.58 13.46
N THR A 9 -12.43 9.80 12.96
CA THR A 9 -12.75 11.05 13.66
C THR A 9 -13.87 11.83 12.95
N THR A 10 -13.65 12.22 11.70
CA THR A 10 -14.63 12.92 10.85
C THR A 10 -15.32 11.97 9.88
N THR A 11 -14.72 10.81 9.62
CA THR A 11 -15.26 9.76 8.77
C THR A 11 -15.35 8.46 9.57
N PRO A 12 -16.57 7.99 9.93
CA PRO A 12 -16.75 6.76 10.69
C PRO A 12 -16.11 5.55 10.02
N THR A 13 -15.71 4.57 10.83
CA THR A 13 -15.14 3.31 10.33
C THR A 13 -15.61 2.12 11.15
N LEU A 14 -15.72 0.97 10.48
CA LEU A 14 -15.96 -0.33 11.10
C LEU A 14 -14.65 -1.08 11.37
N ARG A 15 -13.48 -0.46 11.14
CA ARG A 15 -12.19 -1.08 11.46
C ARG A 15 -12.06 -1.30 12.96
N THR A 16 -11.57 -2.47 13.35
CA THR A 16 -11.13 -2.71 14.73
C THR A 16 -9.83 -1.97 15.03
N ASP A 17 -9.47 -1.90 16.32
CA ASP A 17 -8.18 -1.33 16.74
C ASP A 17 -7.00 -2.11 16.18
N GLU A 18 -7.09 -3.45 16.17
CA GLU A 18 -6.11 -4.35 15.53
C GLU A 18 -5.88 -4.00 14.05
N GLN A 19 -6.96 -3.83 13.28
CA GLN A 19 -6.89 -3.47 11.86
C GLN A 19 -6.30 -2.08 11.65
N THR A 20 -6.58 -1.15 12.57
CA THR A 20 -6.00 0.19 12.53
C THR A 20 -4.50 0.16 12.85
N ALA A 21 -4.07 -0.64 13.82
CA ALA A 21 -2.66 -0.85 14.13
C ALA A 21 -1.92 -1.48 12.94
N LEU A 22 -2.50 -2.51 12.33
CA LEU A 22 -1.96 -3.18 11.14
C LEU A 22 -1.81 -2.21 9.96
N ALA A 23 -2.84 -1.41 9.68
CA ALA A 23 -2.81 -0.42 8.60
C ALA A 23 -1.69 0.62 8.82
N ARG A 24 -1.46 1.06 10.07
CA ARG A 24 -0.38 2.00 10.40
C ARG A 24 1.00 1.35 10.31
N PHE A 25 1.12 0.07 10.65
CA PHE A 25 2.38 -0.66 10.56
C PHE A 25 2.94 -0.70 9.13
N TYR A 26 2.08 -0.90 8.13
CA TYR A 26 2.46 -0.94 6.71
C TYR A 26 2.56 0.44 6.02
N THR A 27 2.73 1.53 6.77
CA THR A 27 2.97 2.87 6.19
C THR A 27 4.44 3.17 5.89
N VAL A 28 5.36 2.33 6.41
CA VAL A 28 6.81 2.47 6.25
C VAL A 28 7.22 1.98 4.87
N ASN A 29 8.01 2.76 4.13
CA ASN A 29 8.48 2.44 2.78
C ASN A 29 8.75 0.92 2.59
N PRO A 30 8.16 0.28 1.56
CA PRO A 30 8.20 -1.17 1.44
C PRO A 30 9.63 -1.70 1.30
N VAL A 31 10.50 -1.01 0.56
CA VAL A 31 11.92 -1.42 0.38
C VAL A 31 12.63 -1.44 1.72
N GLU A 32 12.40 -0.44 2.57
CA GLU A 32 12.99 -0.37 3.90
C GLU A 32 12.45 -1.48 4.81
N MET A 33 11.12 -1.66 4.82
CA MET A 33 10.45 -2.64 5.67
C MET A 33 10.87 -4.08 5.33
N TYR A 34 10.88 -4.43 4.05
CA TYR A 34 11.33 -5.75 3.61
C TYR A 34 12.82 -5.97 3.88
N ASN A 35 13.69 -4.98 3.63
CA ASN A 35 15.11 -5.15 3.94
C ASN A 35 15.41 -5.28 5.44
N ARG A 36 14.60 -4.67 6.33
CA ARG A 36 14.67 -4.94 7.78
C ARG A 36 14.32 -6.40 8.09
N ALA A 37 13.26 -6.94 7.48
CA ALA A 37 12.86 -8.33 7.65
C ALA A 37 13.92 -9.31 7.09
N PHE A 38 14.47 -9.03 5.91
CA PHE A 38 15.51 -9.86 5.29
C PHE A 38 16.78 -9.93 6.14
N ARG A 39 17.19 -8.83 6.78
CA ARG A 39 18.29 -8.83 7.76
C ARG A 39 18.00 -9.71 8.96
N ALA A 40 16.79 -9.62 9.52
CA ALA A 40 16.40 -10.45 10.66
C ALA A 40 16.39 -11.95 10.30
N ILE A 41 15.80 -12.30 9.15
CA ILE A 41 15.79 -13.68 8.63
C ILE A 41 17.21 -14.19 8.41
N SER A 42 18.02 -13.41 7.70
CA SER A 42 19.42 -13.75 7.41
C SER A 42 20.25 -14.02 8.66
N ALA A 43 20.02 -13.25 9.73
CA ALA A 43 20.68 -13.45 11.02
C ALA A 43 20.15 -14.69 11.76
N ASN A 44 18.83 -14.89 11.75
CA ASN A 44 18.18 -16.03 12.40
C ASN A 44 18.58 -17.38 11.79
N GLU A 45 18.76 -17.42 10.47
CA GLU A 45 19.20 -18.62 9.74
C GLU A 45 20.72 -18.85 9.83
N GLY A 46 21.48 -17.94 10.46
CA GLY A 46 22.92 -18.09 10.64
C GLY A 46 23.74 -18.10 9.33
N LEU A 47 23.26 -17.40 8.30
CA LEU A 47 23.88 -17.42 6.97
C LEU A 47 25.32 -16.89 6.96
N THR A 48 26.19 -17.54 6.20
CA THR A 48 27.55 -17.07 5.94
C THR A 48 27.55 -15.80 5.07
N LEU A 49 28.64 -15.04 5.07
CA LEU A 49 28.74 -13.80 4.28
C LEU A 49 28.35 -13.99 2.79
N VAL A 50 28.77 -15.09 2.18
CA VAL A 50 28.48 -15.37 0.76
C VAL A 50 26.99 -15.68 0.56
N GLU A 51 26.37 -16.42 1.48
CA GLU A 51 24.94 -16.73 1.44
C GLU A 51 24.09 -15.48 1.67
N GLN A 52 24.49 -14.61 2.60
CA GLN A 52 23.86 -13.31 2.81
C GLN A 52 23.92 -12.47 1.53
N ALA A 53 25.11 -12.33 0.94
CA ALA A 53 25.30 -11.56 -0.29
C ALA A 53 24.39 -12.08 -1.42
N ARG A 54 24.31 -13.41 -1.59
CA ARG A 54 23.43 -14.03 -2.58
C ARG A 54 21.95 -13.78 -2.27
N LEU A 55 21.52 -13.93 -1.02
CA LEU A 55 20.15 -13.69 -0.57
C LEU A 55 19.73 -12.24 -0.87
N PHE A 56 20.52 -11.26 -0.42
CA PHE A 56 20.22 -9.84 -0.62
C PHE A 56 20.24 -9.46 -2.10
N ALA A 57 21.15 -10.01 -2.90
CA ALA A 57 21.17 -9.76 -4.34
C ALA A 57 19.87 -10.24 -5.00
N MET A 58 19.44 -11.48 -4.75
CA MET A 58 18.21 -12.02 -5.36
C MET A 58 16.96 -11.26 -4.90
N LEU A 59 16.83 -10.98 -3.60
CA LEU A 59 15.65 -10.31 -3.04
C LEU A 59 15.53 -8.86 -3.53
N ASN A 60 16.63 -8.11 -3.60
CA ASN A 60 16.58 -6.73 -4.07
C ASN A 60 16.41 -6.65 -5.59
N MET A 61 16.95 -7.59 -6.37
CA MET A 61 16.65 -7.67 -7.81
C MET A 61 15.15 -7.93 -8.05
N ALA A 62 14.59 -8.95 -7.39
CA ALA A 62 13.17 -9.25 -7.51
C ALA A 62 12.29 -8.08 -7.03
N GLY A 63 12.66 -7.42 -5.93
CA GLY A 63 11.95 -6.25 -5.44
C GLY A 63 12.03 -5.04 -6.40
N ALA A 64 13.16 -4.85 -7.08
CA ALA A 64 13.31 -3.80 -8.09
C ALA A 64 12.40 -4.06 -9.30
N ASP A 65 12.42 -5.29 -9.84
CA ASP A 65 11.56 -5.67 -10.97
C ASP A 65 10.07 -5.55 -10.61
N ALA A 66 9.68 -5.94 -9.40
CA ALA A 66 8.31 -5.81 -8.91
C ALA A 66 7.85 -4.35 -8.85
N LEU A 67 8.70 -3.43 -8.36
CA LEU A 67 8.39 -2.01 -8.33
C LEU A 67 8.33 -1.39 -9.72
N ILE A 68 9.24 -1.77 -10.63
CA ILE A 68 9.22 -1.31 -12.02
C ILE A 68 7.89 -1.68 -12.67
N ASN A 69 7.49 -2.95 -12.61
CA ASN A 69 6.24 -3.42 -13.19
C ASN A 69 5.01 -2.78 -12.53
N CYS A 70 5.03 -2.63 -11.19
CA CYS A 70 3.96 -1.94 -10.46
C CYS A 70 3.78 -0.49 -10.93
N PHE A 71 4.87 0.24 -11.12
CA PHE A 71 4.81 1.64 -11.57
C PHE A 71 4.48 1.77 -13.06
N ASP A 72 4.89 0.82 -13.88
CA ASP A 72 4.46 0.73 -15.28
C ASP A 72 2.95 0.55 -15.39
N ASP A 73 2.38 -0.41 -14.65
CA ASP A 73 0.92 -0.61 -14.59
C ASP A 73 0.18 0.63 -14.04
N LYS A 74 0.74 1.30 -13.02
CA LYS A 74 0.17 2.54 -12.49
C LYS A 74 0.08 3.61 -13.57
N ALA A 75 1.14 3.78 -14.36
CA ALA A 75 1.17 4.75 -15.44
C ALA A 75 0.18 4.36 -16.53
N TYR A 76 0.14 3.09 -16.91
CA TYR A 76 -0.74 2.58 -17.96
C TYR A 76 -2.22 2.73 -17.60
N TRP A 77 -2.64 2.25 -16.42
CA TRP A 77 -4.05 2.24 -16.04
C TRP A 77 -4.54 3.54 -15.39
N SER A 78 -3.66 4.28 -14.72
CA SER A 78 -3.96 5.59 -14.12
C SER A 78 -5.23 5.61 -13.23
N PHE A 79 -5.49 4.52 -12.51
CA PHE A 79 -6.66 4.38 -11.64
C PHE A 79 -6.71 5.41 -10.51
N TRP A 80 -7.92 5.90 -10.24
CA TRP A 80 -8.20 6.81 -9.13
C TRP A 80 -7.88 6.19 -7.78
N ARG A 81 -7.39 7.03 -6.88
CA ARG A 81 -7.29 6.69 -5.46
C ARG A 81 -8.68 6.58 -4.83
N PRO A 82 -8.84 5.71 -3.81
CA PRO A 82 -10.00 5.65 -2.93
C PRO A 82 -10.62 6.99 -2.55
N ILE A 83 -9.79 7.95 -2.10
CA ILE A 83 -10.27 9.27 -1.68
C ILE A 83 -10.92 10.04 -2.83
N THR A 84 -10.32 10.00 -4.02
CA THR A 84 -10.84 10.66 -5.21
C THR A 84 -12.12 9.99 -5.68
N ALA A 85 -12.12 8.65 -5.75
CA ALA A 85 -13.28 7.88 -6.19
C ALA A 85 -14.49 8.04 -5.25
N ILE A 86 -14.28 8.01 -3.92
CA ILE A 86 -15.37 8.18 -2.95
C ILE A 86 -15.92 9.61 -2.97
N ARG A 87 -15.06 10.62 -3.07
CA ARG A 87 -15.49 12.03 -3.07
C ARG A 87 -16.23 12.44 -4.33
N ASN A 88 -15.90 11.82 -5.47
CA ASN A 88 -16.48 12.14 -6.78
C ASN A 88 -17.30 10.97 -7.34
N GLY A 89 -17.88 10.14 -6.46
CA GLY A 89 -18.58 8.92 -6.88
C GLY A 89 -19.76 9.16 -7.82
N ASP A 90 -20.31 10.37 -7.86
CA ASP A 90 -21.38 10.80 -8.77
C ASP A 90 -20.89 11.19 -10.18
N THR A 91 -19.57 11.22 -10.41
CA THR A 91 -18.96 11.63 -11.70
C THR A 91 -18.48 10.47 -12.57
N ASP A 92 -18.58 9.24 -12.09
CA ASP A 92 -18.06 8.04 -12.78
C ASP A 92 -19.08 7.40 -13.75
N GLY A 93 -20.29 7.97 -13.87
CA GLY A 93 -21.35 7.47 -14.74
C GLY A 93 -22.08 6.24 -14.21
N ASN A 94 -21.81 5.81 -12.97
CA ASN A 94 -22.50 4.69 -12.33
C ASN A 94 -23.60 5.21 -11.39
N PRO A 95 -24.89 4.88 -11.61
CA PRO A 95 -25.97 5.36 -10.75
C PRO A 95 -25.96 4.74 -9.33
N HIS A 96 -25.11 3.73 -9.09
CA HIS A 96 -24.98 3.06 -7.80
C HIS A 96 -23.84 3.62 -6.93
N THR A 97 -23.10 4.60 -7.42
CA THR A 97 -22.01 5.26 -6.69
C THR A 97 -22.48 6.64 -6.22
N ALA A 98 -22.57 6.80 -4.91
CA ALA A 98 -22.90 8.09 -4.29
C ALA A 98 -21.61 8.78 -3.83
N ALA A 99 -21.49 10.08 -4.12
CA ALA A 99 -20.40 10.90 -3.63
C ALA A 99 -20.45 11.08 -2.10
N ASP A 100 -19.28 11.15 -1.49
CA ASP A 100 -19.10 11.62 -0.11
C ASP A 100 -17.93 12.62 -0.06
N PRO A 101 -18.22 13.92 -0.31
CA PRO A 101 -17.20 14.96 -0.33
C PRO A 101 -16.43 15.12 1.00
N GLY A 102 -17.04 14.72 2.11
CA GLY A 102 -16.46 14.80 3.46
C GLY A 102 -15.59 13.59 3.83
N TRP A 103 -15.55 12.55 3.00
CA TRP A 103 -14.79 11.34 3.30
C TRP A 103 -13.29 11.60 3.39
N THR A 104 -12.64 11.05 4.42
CA THR A 104 -11.20 11.17 4.66
C THR A 104 -10.62 9.82 5.04
N SER A 105 -9.46 9.47 4.48
CA SER A 105 -8.78 8.21 4.74
C SER A 105 -8.01 8.21 6.06
N LEU A 106 -7.80 7.03 6.64
CA LEU A 106 -6.95 6.82 7.83
C LEU A 106 -5.51 7.31 7.63
N VAL A 107 -4.94 7.04 6.45
CA VAL A 107 -3.60 7.46 6.05
C VAL A 107 -3.68 8.37 4.83
N PRO A 108 -2.81 9.39 4.70
CA PRO A 108 -2.77 10.22 3.50
C PRO A 108 -2.54 9.37 2.24
N SER A 109 -3.25 9.71 1.17
CA SER A 109 -3.06 9.02 -0.12
C SER A 109 -1.74 9.48 -0.74
N PRO A 110 -0.87 8.55 -1.18
CA PRO A 110 0.39 8.93 -1.78
C PRO A 110 0.21 9.42 -3.24
N PRO A 111 1.14 10.23 -3.76
CA PRO A 111 0.95 11.01 -4.99
C PRO A 111 1.24 10.21 -6.27
N TYR A 112 0.58 9.07 -6.44
CA TYR A 112 0.65 8.24 -7.67
C TYR A 112 -0.65 7.41 -7.84
N PRO A 113 -0.95 6.86 -9.02
CA PRO A 113 -2.17 6.07 -9.27
C PRO A 113 -2.35 4.86 -8.34
N ASP A 114 -3.59 4.36 -8.23
CA ASP A 114 -3.92 3.34 -7.23
C ASP A 114 -3.44 1.93 -7.59
N HIS A 115 -3.72 1.49 -8.81
CA HIS A 115 -3.57 0.10 -9.22
C HIS A 115 -2.24 -0.16 -9.96
N PRO A 116 -1.53 -1.25 -9.64
CA PRO A 116 -1.69 -2.13 -8.47
C PRO A 116 -1.10 -1.49 -7.19
N SER A 117 -1.36 -2.05 -6.01
CA SER A 117 -0.66 -1.63 -4.79
C SER A 117 0.83 -1.98 -4.88
N GLY A 118 1.72 -1.03 -4.58
CA GLY A 118 3.17 -1.30 -4.54
C GLY A 118 3.65 -1.98 -3.25
N TYR A 119 2.74 -2.22 -2.29
CA TYR A 119 3.02 -3.00 -1.07
C TYR A 119 2.64 -4.48 -1.20
N ASN A 120 1.91 -4.87 -2.24
CA ASN A 120 1.45 -6.23 -2.45
C ASN A 120 2.44 -7.00 -3.33
#